data_AF-A0A6J0VHV9-F1
#
_entry.id   AF-A0A6J0VHV9-F1
#
_cell.length_a   1.000
_cell.length_b   1.000
_cell.length_c   1.000
_cell.angle_alpha   90.00
_cell.angle_beta   90.00
_cell.angle_gamma   90.00
#
_symmetry.space_group_name_H-M   'P 1'
#
loop_
_entity.id
_entity.type
_entity.pdbx_description
1 polymer ?
#
loop_
_entity_poly.entity_id
_entity_poly.type
_entity_poly.pdbx_seq_one_letter_code
_entity_poly.pdbx_strand_id
1 'polypeptide(L)'
;MPFITYLSGLLTAQMLSDDQLVSGVEIRCEEKGHCPSTCHLCRRPGKEQLSPPPVLLEISRVVPLYALIQDNGTKEAFRSALMSSYWCSGKGDVIDDWCRCDLSAFDASGLPNCSPLPQPV
;
A
#
# COMPACT_ATOMS: atom_id res chain seq x y z
N MET A 1 -19.53 -12.36 -21.41
CA MET A 1 -19.16 -13.09 -20.18
C MET A 1 -17.68 -12.85 -19.91
N PRO A 2 -17.32 -12.15 -18.82
CA PRO A 2 -15.94 -12.03 -18.37
C PRO A 2 -15.30 -13.38 -18.03
N PHE A 3 -13.99 -13.51 -18.24
CA PHE A 3 -13.24 -14.76 -17.97
C PHE A 3 -13.36 -15.22 -16.51
N ILE A 4 -13.22 -14.28 -15.55
CA ILE A 4 -13.35 -14.58 -14.12
C ILE A 4 -14.75 -15.12 -13.76
N THR A 5 -15.81 -14.60 -14.38
CA THR A 5 -17.18 -15.09 -14.13
C THR A 5 -17.42 -16.46 -14.74
N TYR A 6 -16.77 -16.78 -15.87
CA TYR A 6 -16.82 -18.13 -16.45
C TYR A 6 -16.15 -19.15 -15.53
N LEU A 7 -14.93 -18.86 -15.05
CA LEU A 7 -14.24 -19.73 -14.10
C LEU A 7 -15.02 -19.86 -12.79
N SER A 8 -15.51 -18.75 -12.22
CA SER A 8 -16.31 -18.79 -11.00
C SER A 8 -17.56 -19.68 -11.16
N GLY A 9 -18.20 -19.65 -12.34
CA GLY A 9 -19.33 -20.54 -12.64
C GLY A 9 -18.93 -22.01 -12.62
N LEU A 10 -17.82 -22.36 -13.29
CA LEU A 10 -17.28 -23.73 -13.28
C LEU A 10 -16.89 -24.18 -11.87
N LEU A 11 -16.22 -23.34 -11.07
CA LEU A 11 -15.86 -23.64 -9.69
C LEU A 11 -17.11 -23.88 -8.82
N THR A 12 -18.16 -23.07 -8.95
CA THR A 12 -19.42 -23.30 -8.23
C THR A 12 -20.15 -24.56 -8.67
N ALA A 13 -20.04 -24.92 -9.95
CA ALA A 13 -20.66 -26.11 -10.52
C ALA A 13 -19.85 -27.39 -10.23
N GLN A 14 -18.54 -27.29 -9.95
CA GLN A 14 -17.66 -28.42 -9.62
C GLN A 14 -18.12 -29.19 -8.37
N MET A 15 -18.89 -28.55 -7.47
CA MET A 15 -19.54 -29.26 -6.35
C MET A 15 -20.53 -30.34 -6.81
N LEU A 16 -20.91 -30.35 -8.09
CA LEU A 16 -21.84 -31.30 -8.72
C LEU A 16 -21.13 -32.31 -9.66
N SER A 17 -19.83 -32.17 -9.92
CA SER A 17 -19.09 -32.98 -10.90
C SER A 17 -17.59 -33.08 -10.56
N ASP A 18 -17.00 -34.27 -10.63
CA ASP A 18 -15.59 -34.54 -10.32
C ASP A 18 -14.61 -34.12 -11.46
N ASP A 19 -14.97 -33.08 -12.22
CA ASP A 19 -14.22 -32.64 -13.39
C ASP A 19 -12.90 -31.96 -12.99
N GLN A 20 -11.80 -32.54 -13.47
CA GLN A 20 -10.43 -32.25 -13.06
C GLN A 20 -9.86 -30.94 -13.63
N LEU A 21 -10.56 -30.29 -14.58
CA LEU A 21 -10.04 -29.17 -15.37
C LEU A 21 -9.81 -27.88 -14.56
N VAL A 22 -10.58 -27.67 -13.49
CA VAL A 22 -10.50 -26.48 -12.60
C VAL A 22 -9.94 -26.82 -11.20
N SER A 23 -9.41 -28.04 -11.03
CA SER A 23 -8.78 -28.46 -9.78
C SER A 23 -7.56 -27.60 -9.46
N GLY A 24 -7.52 -27.07 -8.23
CA GLY A 24 -6.45 -26.19 -7.75
C GLY A 24 -6.61 -24.71 -8.11
N VAL A 25 -7.69 -24.32 -8.81
CA VAL A 25 -7.99 -22.91 -9.07
C VAL A 25 -8.65 -22.28 -7.84
N GLU A 26 -8.11 -21.14 -7.37
CA GLU A 26 -8.69 -20.35 -6.29
C GLU A 26 -8.86 -18.89 -6.72
N ILE A 27 -10.02 -18.28 -6.45
CA ILE A 27 -10.32 -16.88 -6.76
C ILE A 27 -10.40 -16.08 -5.45
N ARG A 28 -9.50 -15.12 -5.28
CA ARG A 28 -9.51 -14.18 -4.14
C ARG A 28 -9.79 -12.76 -4.63
N CYS A 29 -10.79 -12.10 -4.04
CA CYS A 29 -11.21 -10.76 -4.42
C CYS A 29 -11.10 -9.79 -3.25
N GLU A 30 -10.46 -8.65 -3.49
CA GLU A 30 -10.45 -7.48 -2.60
C GLU A 30 -11.18 -6.32 -3.29
N GLU A 31 -11.87 -5.49 -2.52
CA GLU A 31 -12.73 -4.42 -3.04
C GLU A 31 -12.46 -3.11 -2.29
N LYS A 32 -12.20 -2.03 -3.03
CA LYS A 32 -12.03 -0.67 -2.50
C LYS A 32 -13.20 0.20 -2.96
N GLY A 33 -14.16 0.41 -2.06
CA GLY A 33 -15.46 1.01 -2.37
C GLY A 33 -16.44 -0.01 -2.97
N HIS A 34 -17.72 0.12 -2.66
CA HIS A 34 -18.74 -0.86 -3.08
C HIS A 34 -19.05 -0.77 -4.58
N CYS A 35 -19.33 -1.91 -5.20
CA CYS A 35 -19.81 -1.98 -6.57
C CYS A 35 -21.18 -1.28 -6.73
N PRO A 36 -21.29 -0.26 -7.60
CA PRO A 36 -22.57 0.40 -7.87
C PRO A 36 -23.51 -0.54 -8.63
N SER A 37 -24.81 -0.46 -8.33
CA SER A 37 -25.84 -1.28 -8.99
C SER A 37 -25.92 -1.10 -10.52
N THR A 38 -25.37 0.00 -11.06
CA THR A 38 -25.28 0.28 -12.50
C THR A 38 -24.15 -0.48 -13.20
N CYS A 39 -23.17 -1.03 -12.48
CA CYS A 39 -22.02 -1.72 -13.05
C CYS A 39 -22.18 -3.25 -12.92
N HIS A 40 -22.26 -3.95 -14.05
CA HIS A 40 -22.42 -5.41 -14.05
C HIS A 40 -21.09 -6.19 -13.98
N LEU A 41 -19.94 -5.52 -14.12
CA LEU A 41 -18.63 -6.18 -14.13
C LEU A 41 -18.10 -6.48 -12.73
N CYS A 42 -18.37 -5.61 -11.75
CA CYS A 42 -17.96 -5.80 -10.36
C CYS A 42 -19.02 -6.48 -9.49
N ARG A 43 -20.18 -6.82 -10.07
CA ARG A 43 -21.35 -7.29 -9.32
C ARG A 43 -21.02 -8.59 -8.59
N ARG A 44 -21.27 -8.60 -7.27
CA ARG A 44 -21.21 -9.80 -6.43
C ARG A 44 -22.56 -10.01 -5.74
N PRO A 45 -23.04 -11.26 -5.60
CA PRO A 45 -24.31 -11.54 -4.92
C PRO A 45 -24.33 -10.93 -3.52
N GLY A 46 -25.36 -10.14 -3.21
CA GLY A 46 -25.54 -9.53 -1.89
C GLY A 46 -24.61 -8.36 -1.53
N LYS A 47 -23.78 -7.87 -2.46
CA LYS A 47 -22.86 -6.74 -2.23
C LYS A 47 -23.12 -5.52 -3.12
N GLU A 48 -24.16 -5.55 -3.93
CA GLU A 48 -24.52 -4.40 -4.76
C GLU A 48 -25.14 -3.29 -3.93
N GLN A 49 -24.77 -2.05 -4.23
CA GLN A 49 -25.28 -0.88 -3.53
C GLN A 49 -25.79 0.16 -4.53
N LEU A 50 -26.92 0.77 -4.22
CA LEU A 50 -27.39 1.94 -4.95
C LEU A 50 -26.51 3.14 -4.55
N SER A 51 -25.87 3.78 -5.53
CA SER A 51 -25.04 4.98 -5.33
C SER A 51 -24.08 4.89 -4.13
N PRO A 52 -23.09 3.96 -4.15
CA PRO A 52 -22.14 3.82 -3.06
C PRO A 52 -21.25 5.07 -2.94
N PRO A 53 -20.80 5.44 -1.73
CA PRO A 53 -19.89 6.55 -1.54
C PRO A 53 -18.52 6.23 -2.16
N PRO A 54 -17.89 7.18 -2.87
CA PRO A 54 -16.57 6.98 -3.46
C PRO A 54 -15.50 6.82 -2.36
N VAL A 55 -14.52 5.95 -2.60
CA VAL A 55 -13.39 5.69 -1.70
C VAL A 55 -12.09 6.11 -2.39
N LEU A 56 -11.10 6.54 -1.62
CA LEU A 56 -9.77 6.87 -2.15
C LEU A 56 -9.13 5.63 -2.78
N LEU A 57 -8.89 5.69 -4.09
CA LEU A 57 -8.24 4.60 -4.83
C LEU A 57 -6.75 4.87 -5.01
N GLU A 58 -6.40 6.10 -5.40
CA GLU A 58 -5.05 6.49 -5.77
C GLU A 58 -4.75 7.91 -5.29
N ILE A 59 -3.50 8.14 -4.87
CA ILE A 59 -2.95 9.46 -4.60
C ILE A 59 -2.10 9.84 -5.81
N SER A 60 -2.64 10.66 -6.71
CA SER A 60 -1.98 11.00 -7.98
C SER A 60 -0.84 12.00 -7.84
N ARG A 61 -0.89 12.87 -6.82
CA ARG A 61 0.12 13.89 -6.55
C ARG A 61 0.25 14.14 -5.06
N VAL A 62 1.49 14.31 -4.61
CA VAL A 62 1.82 14.74 -3.24
C VAL A 62 2.69 15.98 -3.31
N VAL A 63 2.50 16.90 -2.37
CA VAL A 63 3.33 18.08 -2.18
C VAL A 63 3.79 18.06 -0.72
N PRO A 64 5.10 18.22 -0.44
CA PRO A 64 5.61 18.18 0.92
C PRO A 64 5.10 19.37 1.73
N LEU A 65 4.82 19.14 3.02
CA LEU A 65 4.22 20.17 3.89
C LEU A 65 5.15 21.38 4.12
N TYR A 66 6.47 21.20 4.05
CA TYR A 66 7.41 22.33 4.14
C TYR A 66 7.26 23.34 3.00
N ALA A 67 6.57 23.00 1.90
CA ALA A 67 6.23 23.95 0.84
C ALA A 67 5.23 25.02 1.30
N LEU A 68 4.48 24.76 2.38
CA LEU A 68 3.55 25.71 2.98
C LEU A 68 4.25 26.67 3.96
N ILE A 69 5.51 26.41 4.31
CA ILE A 69 6.30 27.25 5.23
C ILE A 69 6.95 28.38 4.41
N GLN A 70 6.66 29.62 4.79
CA GLN A 70 7.17 30.81 4.09
C GLN A 70 8.60 31.20 4.51
N ASP A 71 8.93 30.99 5.78
CA ASP A 71 10.27 31.28 6.30
C ASP A 71 11.28 30.23 5.85
N ASN A 72 12.37 30.67 5.22
CA ASN A 72 13.38 29.77 4.66
C ASN A 72 14.11 28.96 5.75
N GLY A 73 14.37 29.55 6.92
CA GLY A 73 15.09 28.86 8.00
C GLY A 73 14.29 27.69 8.56
N THR A 74 13.02 27.95 8.87
CA THR A 74 12.07 26.95 9.38
C THR A 74 11.77 25.89 8.33
N LYS A 75 11.66 26.29 7.06
CA LYS A 75 11.44 25.35 5.95
C LYS A 75 12.58 24.34 5.82
N GLU A 76 13.84 24.78 5.85
CA GLU A 76 14.98 23.87 5.75
C GLU A 76 15.14 23.00 7.01
N ALA A 77 14.90 23.55 8.20
CA ALA A 77 14.89 22.77 9.45
C ALA A 77 13.79 21.70 9.45
N PHE A 78 12.60 22.01 8.93
CA PHE A 78 11.52 21.03 8.79
C PHE A 78 11.86 19.97 7.74
N ARG A 79 12.50 20.38 6.64
CA ARG A 79 12.93 19.47 5.57
C ARG A 79 13.94 18.46 6.09
N SER A 80 14.95 18.88 6.85
CA SER A 80 15.94 17.97 7.43
C SER A 80 15.31 17.01 8.44
N ALA A 81 14.43 17.50 9.31
CA ALA A 81 13.69 16.67 10.27
C ALA A 81 12.80 15.63 9.57
N LEU A 82 12.13 16.01 8.47
CA LEU A 82 11.33 15.08 7.68
C LEU A 82 12.21 13.97 7.07
N MET A 83 13.36 14.34 6.50
CA MET A 83 14.30 13.36 5.93
C MET A 83 14.85 12.41 7.01
N SER A 84 15.20 12.93 8.19
CA SER A 84 15.59 12.12 9.35
C SER A 84 14.50 11.11 9.74
N SER A 85 13.25 11.55 9.84
CA SER A 85 12.13 10.69 10.22
C SER A 85 11.87 9.57 9.21
N TYR A 86 12.01 9.85 7.92
CA TYR A 86 11.67 8.92 6.86
C TYR A 86 12.80 7.94 6.55
N TRP A 87 14.05 8.43 6.47
CA TRP A 87 15.19 7.61 6.06
C TRP A 87 16.01 7.05 7.23
N CYS A 88 16.08 7.78 8.35
CA CYS A 88 16.97 7.45 9.48
C CYS A 88 16.19 7.11 10.75
N SER A 89 14.92 6.73 10.62
CA SER A 89 14.02 6.40 11.75
C SER A 89 13.94 7.50 12.83
N GLY A 90 14.23 8.74 12.48
CA GLY A 90 14.29 9.87 13.41
C GLY A 90 15.46 9.86 14.40
N LYS A 91 16.50 9.05 14.16
CA LYS A 91 17.66 8.91 15.06
C LYS A 91 18.99 9.24 14.38
N GLY A 92 18.98 10.24 13.52
CA GLY A 92 20.14 10.66 12.77
C GLY A 92 19.78 11.60 11.64
N ASP A 93 20.78 12.29 11.11
CA ASP A 93 20.60 13.23 10.00
C ASP A 93 20.94 12.58 8.66
N VAL A 94 20.25 12.99 7.60
CA VAL A 94 20.60 12.60 6.22
C VAL A 94 21.68 13.54 5.70
N ILE A 95 22.82 12.98 5.32
CA ILE A 95 23.92 13.69 4.67
C ILE A 95 24.09 13.09 3.28
N ASP A 96 23.78 13.86 2.25
CA ASP A 96 23.73 13.40 0.86
C ASP A 96 22.86 12.13 0.73
N ASP A 97 23.50 10.96 0.55
CA ASP A 97 22.84 9.68 0.31
C ASP A 97 22.90 8.70 1.51
N TRP A 98 23.35 9.14 2.68
CA TRP A 98 23.48 8.25 3.86
C TRP A 98 23.02 8.90 5.16
N CYS A 99 22.62 8.05 6.12
CA CYS A 99 22.22 8.47 7.46
C CYS A 99 23.41 8.54 8.41
N ARG A 100 23.70 9.71 8.95
CA ARG A 100 24.58 9.89 10.10
C ARG A 100 23.79 9.62 11.38
N CYS A 101 23.90 8.40 11.89
CA CYS A 101 23.20 7.99 13.09
C CYS A 101 23.70 8.68 14.36
N ASP A 102 22.77 9.04 15.25
CA ASP A 102 23.07 9.46 16.61
C ASP A 102 23.63 8.30 17.43
N LEU A 103 24.37 8.62 18.50
CA LEU A 103 24.99 7.60 19.39
C LEU A 103 23.98 6.63 20.00
N SER A 104 22.71 7.03 20.13
CA SER A 104 21.62 6.21 20.66
C SER A 104 21.07 5.19 19.66
N ALA A 105 21.51 5.22 18.40
CA ALA A 105 20.99 4.40 17.32
C ALA A 105 21.93 3.28 16.87
N PHE A 106 23.00 3.03 17.62
CA PHE A 106 23.88 1.90 17.38
C PHE A 106 23.29 0.62 18.00
N ASP A 107 23.50 -0.52 17.34
CA ASP A 107 23.03 -1.81 17.81
C ASP A 107 23.94 -2.43 18.89
N ALA A 108 23.63 -3.66 19.32
CA ALA A 108 24.42 -4.37 20.33
C ALA A 108 25.87 -4.66 19.90
N SER A 109 26.16 -4.64 18.60
CA SER A 109 27.50 -4.81 18.04
C SER A 109 28.24 -3.48 17.80
N GLY A 110 27.59 -2.35 18.08
CA GLY A 110 28.16 -1.02 17.84
C GLY A 110 28.12 -0.61 16.38
N LEU A 111 27.23 -1.20 15.57
CA LEU A 111 27.01 -0.81 14.18
C LEU A 111 25.85 0.20 14.07
N PRO A 112 25.91 1.19 13.16
CA PRO A 112 24.82 2.13 12.94
C PRO A 112 23.52 1.41 12.53
N ASN A 113 22.42 1.66 13.23
CA ASN A 113 21.12 0.98 13.02
C ASN A 113 19.93 1.97 12.92
N CYS A 114 20.19 3.21 12.48
CA CYS A 114 19.14 4.22 12.31
C CYS A 114 18.37 4.07 10.97
N SER A 115 19.03 3.61 9.90
CA SER A 115 18.37 3.24 8.64
C SER A 115 18.02 1.75 8.64
N PRO A 116 16.77 1.35 8.36
CA PRO A 116 16.39 -0.05 8.39
C PRO A 116 17.02 -0.83 7.23
N LEU A 117 17.58 -2.00 7.52
CA LEU A 117 18.04 -2.97 6.51
C LEU A 117 16.93 -4.01 6.30
N PRO A 118 16.15 -3.95 5.20
CA PRO A 118 15.08 -4.90 4.94
C PRO A 118 15.63 -6.30 4.65
N GLN A 119 14.89 -7.32 5.04
CA GLN A 119 15.24 -8.69 4.71
C GLN A 119 15.08 -8.92 3.20
N PRO A 120 16.08 -9.54 2.53
CA PRO A 120 15.92 -9.96 1.14
C PRO A 120 14.84 -11.07 1.08
N VAL A 121 13.94 -10.96 0.10
CA VAL A 121 12.85 -11.91 -0.15
C VAL A 121 13.30 -13.00 -1.12
#